data_AF-A0A084AGU3-F1
#
_entry.id   AF-A0A084AGU3-F1
#
_cell.length_a   1.000
_cell.length_b   1.000
_cell.length_c   1.000
_cell.angle_alpha   90.00
_cell.angle_beta   90.00
_cell.angle_gamma   90.00
#
_symmetry.space_group_name_H-M   'P 1'
#
loop_
_entity.id
_entity.type
_entity.pdbx_description
1 polymer ?
#
loop_
_entity_poly.entity_id
_entity_poly.type
_entity_poly.pdbx_seq_one_letter_code
_entity_poly.pdbx_strand_id
1 'polypeptide(L)'
;MAASFDVDAAAKQLDEFRSRNDLAEILEQYSSLIVKFKRLSSDYEEEREGRERYKQLARGQERKPFVLVLVDGDGYVFQDTFVRDGADGGSKAAKQLITSIRSSLGPKGLDNCDIMVRVYANLVGLSKILSKNGLIGPEKRSLAPFTAGFNRSHGLTDFVDAGELKENADFKLRAMLQLYADNLQCKHIYFAGCHDVGYVADLTPYRGNSDRFTLIRSMSSDFHAEFTRLGFNIEEFPGVFRSSPLAYPEHGKPSLSSTSNKASATSAGYTTSNMALPGNSRSICQFYSSARCKYGDNCRNAHIDSKTKLSRLSPDGSLERDRRPFGLDNDALGWRLPGQKSSAVESKNDSRLLPKSYDIPAGLIAINRHKHRLDAYIVPPTTDAIKQLKARSEKRKLCNKKHIGGYCPNEDDCAYDHDPLPDDLLPALELLSRSIPCPRRGSCRKRDCVFGHVCQKMSCRHRGGSAPCKFPYSMCHEEFTPYDYVPGATLSFIDDTGQEYYEDSVDAAEEMGDEDQGAGVYTC
;
A
#
# COMPACT_ATOMS: atom_id res chain seq x y z
N MET A 1 73.90 -70.31 51.36
CA MET A 1 72.48 -69.90 51.55
C MET A 1 72.21 -68.54 50.91
N ALA A 2 72.39 -68.39 49.59
CA ALA A 2 72.18 -67.09 48.91
C ALA A 2 71.26 -67.19 47.67
N ALA A 3 70.70 -68.37 47.38
CA ALA A 3 69.86 -68.61 46.21
C ALA A 3 68.35 -68.81 46.53
N SER A 4 67.95 -68.82 47.81
CA SER A 4 66.53 -69.00 48.18
C SER A 4 65.77 -67.68 48.41
N PHE A 5 66.47 -66.57 48.61
CA PHE A 5 65.85 -65.27 48.91
C PHE A 5 65.28 -64.56 47.67
N ASP A 6 65.67 -65.01 46.47
CA ASP A 6 65.28 -64.42 45.18
C ASP A 6 63.99 -65.07 44.62
N VAL A 7 63.76 -66.35 44.93
CA VAL A 7 62.58 -67.10 44.46
C VAL A 7 61.32 -66.69 45.21
N ASP A 8 61.40 -66.47 46.52
CA ASP A 8 60.25 -66.00 47.32
C ASP A 8 59.86 -64.55 46.99
N ALA A 9 60.84 -63.70 46.66
CA ALA A 9 60.58 -62.34 46.19
C ALA A 9 59.92 -62.32 44.81
N ALA A 10 60.39 -63.17 43.89
CA ALA A 10 59.78 -63.36 42.58
C ALA A 10 58.36 -63.96 42.67
N ALA A 11 58.13 -64.92 43.57
CA ALA A 11 56.81 -65.50 43.82
C ALA A 11 55.82 -64.47 44.36
N LYS A 12 56.26 -63.60 45.27
CA LYS A 12 55.45 -62.51 45.83
C LYS A 12 55.13 -61.43 44.79
N GLN A 13 56.08 -61.12 43.90
CA GLN A 13 55.84 -60.26 42.74
C GLN A 13 54.85 -60.89 41.75
N LEU A 14 54.93 -62.21 41.52
CA LEU A 14 54.00 -62.93 40.66
C LEU A 14 52.57 -62.97 41.24
N ASP A 15 52.43 -63.13 42.55
CA ASP A 15 51.12 -63.07 43.23
C ASP A 15 50.56 -61.64 43.25
N GLU A 16 51.38 -60.60 43.42
CA GLU A 16 50.95 -59.21 43.25
C GLU A 16 50.55 -58.88 41.80
N PHE A 17 51.20 -59.51 40.81
CA PHE A 17 50.85 -59.35 39.40
C PHE A 17 49.58 -60.13 39.04
N ARG A 18 49.34 -61.27 39.69
CA ARG A 18 48.10 -62.06 39.59
C ARG A 18 46.93 -61.41 40.35
N SER A 19 47.20 -60.66 41.42
CA SER A 19 46.18 -59.91 42.17
C SER A 19 45.86 -58.55 41.54
N ARG A 20 46.75 -58.03 40.69
CA ARG A 20 46.51 -56.83 39.89
C ARG A 20 45.54 -57.17 38.77
N ASN A 21 44.29 -56.77 38.96
CA ASN A 21 43.19 -56.97 38.01
C ASN A 21 43.30 -56.06 36.77
N ASP A 22 44.50 -55.54 36.49
CA ASP A 22 44.81 -54.54 35.46
C ASP A 22 44.36 -55.01 34.08
N LEU A 23 44.49 -56.31 33.77
CA LEU A 23 44.02 -56.87 32.51
C LEU A 23 42.49 -56.81 32.39
N ALA A 24 41.76 -57.11 33.46
CA ALA A 24 40.30 -57.03 33.44
C ALA A 24 39.83 -55.57 33.32
N GLU A 25 40.51 -54.65 34.00
CA GLU A 25 40.23 -53.21 33.92
C GLU A 25 40.52 -52.65 32.51
N ILE A 26 41.64 -53.04 31.90
CA ILE A 26 41.99 -52.68 30.52
C ILE A 26 40.97 -53.25 29.53
N LEU A 27 40.55 -54.51 29.70
CA LEU A 27 39.53 -55.12 28.84
C LEU A 27 38.18 -54.41 28.99
N GLU A 28 37.81 -53.99 30.20
CA GLU A 28 36.59 -53.22 30.44
C GLU A 28 36.66 -51.82 29.82
N GLN A 29 37.79 -51.14 29.93
CA GLN A 29 38.05 -49.87 29.25
C GLN A 29 37.99 -50.00 27.73
N TYR A 30 38.60 -51.04 27.15
CA TYR A 30 38.50 -51.34 25.71
C TYR A 30 37.06 -51.62 25.28
N SER A 31 36.30 -52.38 26.08
CA SER A 31 34.89 -52.66 25.80
C SER A 31 34.05 -51.37 25.79
N SER A 32 34.28 -50.48 26.76
CA SER A 32 33.64 -49.16 26.85
C SER A 32 34.01 -48.27 25.66
N LEU A 33 35.29 -48.29 25.25
CA LEU A 33 35.78 -47.51 24.11
C LEU A 33 35.15 -48.00 22.80
N ILE A 34 35.01 -49.31 22.60
CA ILE A 34 34.34 -49.88 21.43
C ILE A 34 32.87 -49.46 21.37
N VAL A 35 32.16 -49.49 22.51
CA VAL A 35 30.76 -49.04 22.57
C VAL A 35 30.65 -47.55 22.25
N LYS A 36 31.52 -46.71 22.82
CA LYS A 36 31.57 -45.27 22.52
C LYS A 36 31.89 -44.99 21.06
N PHE A 37 32.83 -45.73 20.46
CA PHE A 37 33.18 -45.61 19.05
C PHE A 37 32.01 -46.01 18.15
N LYS A 38 31.33 -47.12 18.44
CA LYS A 38 30.13 -47.55 17.69
C LYS A 38 29.02 -46.51 17.75
N ARG A 39 28.77 -45.93 18.93
CA ARG A 39 27.79 -44.86 19.10
C ARG A 39 28.17 -43.61 18.32
N LEU A 40 29.42 -43.15 18.44
CA LEU A 40 29.92 -41.99 17.71
C LEU A 40 29.88 -42.19 16.18
N SER A 41 30.19 -43.39 15.71
CA SER A 41 30.13 -43.73 14.28
C SER A 41 28.69 -43.73 13.77
N SER A 42 27.73 -44.21 14.56
CA SER A 42 26.29 -44.14 14.26
C SER A 42 25.79 -42.70 14.22
N ASP A 43 26.15 -41.88 15.22
CA ASP A 43 25.78 -40.46 15.27
C ASP A 43 26.34 -39.69 14.06
N TYR A 44 27.58 -40.02 13.64
CA TYR A 44 28.21 -39.43 12.46
C TYR A 44 27.54 -39.83 11.15
N GLU A 45 27.17 -41.12 11.00
CA GLU A 45 26.43 -41.59 9.82
C GLU A 45 25.06 -40.93 9.72
N GLU A 46 24.33 -40.79 10.84
CA GLU A 46 23.05 -40.10 10.87
C GLU A 46 23.18 -38.60 10.50
N GLU A 47 24.20 -37.92 11.02
CA GLU A 47 24.45 -36.51 10.67
C GLU A 47 24.83 -36.35 9.19
N ARG A 48 25.63 -37.28 8.66
CA ARG A 48 26.03 -37.29 7.24
C ARG A 48 24.83 -37.55 6.33
N GLU A 49 24.01 -38.55 6.63
CA GLU A 49 22.79 -38.84 5.88
C GLU A 49 21.79 -37.69 5.97
N GLY A 50 21.64 -37.07 7.14
CA GLY A 50 20.83 -35.86 7.33
C GLY A 50 21.30 -34.71 6.43
N ARG A 51 22.61 -34.47 6.38
CA ARG A 51 23.21 -33.45 5.49
C ARG A 51 23.03 -33.79 4.00
N GLU A 52 23.20 -35.05 3.60
CA GLU A 52 23.02 -35.50 2.22
C GLU A 52 21.54 -35.40 1.80
N ARG A 53 20.60 -35.80 2.65
CA ARG A 53 19.16 -35.66 2.45
C ARG A 53 18.75 -34.19 2.35
N TYR A 54 19.29 -33.33 3.20
CA TYR A 54 19.06 -31.88 3.13
C TYR A 54 19.61 -31.28 1.82
N LYS A 55 20.80 -31.69 1.38
CA LYS A 55 21.36 -31.31 0.07
C LYS A 55 20.50 -31.79 -1.10
N GLN A 56 19.94 -32.99 -1.05
CA GLN A 56 19.05 -33.52 -2.09
C GLN A 56 17.71 -32.79 -2.12
N LEU A 57 17.10 -32.52 -0.96
CA LEU A 57 15.88 -31.72 -0.84
C LEU A 57 16.09 -30.28 -1.34
N ALA A 58 17.27 -29.69 -1.09
CA ALA A 58 17.64 -28.37 -1.60
C ALA A 58 17.85 -28.36 -3.13
N ARG A 59 18.45 -29.42 -3.70
CA ARG A 59 18.61 -29.57 -5.16
C ARG A 59 17.28 -29.78 -5.90
N GLY A 60 16.27 -30.37 -5.24
CA GLY A 60 14.91 -30.46 -5.77
C GLY A 60 14.20 -29.11 -5.96
N GLN A 61 14.78 -28.01 -5.46
CA GLN A 61 14.34 -26.63 -5.68
C GLN A 61 15.29 -25.85 -6.60
N GLU A 62 15.93 -26.47 -7.59
CA GLU A 62 16.62 -25.77 -8.68
C GLU A 62 15.62 -25.03 -9.57
N ARG A 63 15.01 -23.98 -9.00
CA ARG A 63 14.23 -23.03 -9.77
C ARG A 63 15.20 -22.03 -10.37
N LYS A 64 15.12 -21.81 -11.68
CA LYS A 64 16.00 -20.88 -12.40
C LYS A 64 15.95 -19.47 -11.75
N PRO A 65 17.09 -18.90 -11.33
CA PRO A 65 17.13 -17.55 -10.79
C PRO A 65 16.88 -16.54 -11.90
N PHE A 66 16.30 -15.40 -11.55
CA PHE A 66 16.01 -14.35 -12.51
C PHE A 66 16.23 -12.96 -11.92
N VAL A 67 16.32 -11.99 -12.83
CA VAL A 67 16.39 -10.56 -12.56
C VAL A 67 15.10 -9.94 -13.09
N LEU A 68 14.50 -9.06 -12.30
CA LEU A 68 13.29 -8.34 -12.67
C LEU A 68 13.60 -6.90 -13.09
N VAL A 69 13.01 -6.45 -14.18
CA VAL A 69 13.05 -5.06 -14.64
C VAL A 69 11.63 -4.54 -14.66
N LEU A 70 11.34 -3.58 -13.78
CA LEU A 70 10.05 -2.91 -13.66
C LEU A 70 10.15 -1.51 -14.26
N VAL A 71 9.30 -1.20 -15.23
CA VAL A 71 9.33 0.08 -15.95
C VAL A 71 7.96 0.74 -15.93
N ASP A 72 7.93 1.98 -15.49
CA ASP A 72 6.80 2.90 -15.70
C ASP A 72 6.91 3.52 -17.08
N GLY A 73 6.15 2.97 -18.03
CA GLY A 73 6.18 3.41 -19.42
C GLY A 73 5.49 4.76 -19.65
N ASP A 74 4.75 5.31 -18.66
CA ASP A 74 4.21 6.67 -18.78
C ASP A 74 5.33 7.72 -18.59
N GLY A 75 6.34 7.43 -17.76
CA GLY A 75 7.51 8.28 -17.54
C GLY A 75 8.78 7.87 -18.32
N TYR A 76 8.93 6.59 -18.66
CA TYR A 76 10.09 6.03 -19.37
C TYR A 76 9.71 5.67 -20.80
N VAL A 77 9.54 6.69 -21.61
CA VAL A 77 9.19 6.55 -23.02
C VAL A 77 10.41 6.09 -23.83
N PHE A 78 10.23 5.06 -24.65
CA PHE A 78 11.27 4.55 -25.54
C PHE A 78 11.66 5.54 -26.65
N GLN A 79 12.87 5.41 -27.18
CA GLN A 79 13.37 6.29 -28.25
C GLN A 79 12.44 6.38 -29.46
N ASP A 80 12.41 7.56 -30.06
CA ASP A 80 11.51 7.92 -31.17
C ASP A 80 11.69 7.01 -32.38
N THR A 81 12.92 6.57 -32.63
CA THR A 81 13.26 5.62 -33.69
C THR A 81 12.55 4.28 -33.50
N PHE A 82 12.46 3.78 -32.26
CA PHE A 82 11.73 2.55 -31.97
C PHE A 82 10.22 2.76 -32.01
N VAL A 83 9.74 3.87 -31.45
CA VAL A 83 8.30 4.15 -31.44
C VAL A 83 7.74 4.28 -32.85
N ARG A 84 8.46 4.96 -33.75
CA ARG A 84 8.06 5.17 -35.17
C ARG A 84 8.09 3.88 -35.98
N ASP A 85 9.03 2.97 -35.71
CA ASP A 85 9.14 1.67 -36.38
C ASP A 85 8.04 0.67 -35.97
N GLY A 86 7.09 1.08 -35.12
CA GLY A 86 5.94 0.27 -34.72
C GLY A 86 6.38 -1.10 -34.18
N ALA A 87 5.90 -2.17 -34.80
CA ALA A 87 6.12 -3.52 -34.31
C ALA A 87 7.59 -3.97 -34.36
N ASP A 88 8.34 -3.62 -35.41
CA ASP A 88 9.77 -3.95 -35.46
C ASP A 88 10.56 -3.12 -34.46
N GLY A 89 10.15 -1.87 -34.27
CA GLY A 89 10.71 -0.98 -33.27
C GLY A 89 10.52 -1.51 -31.84
N GLY A 90 9.34 -2.05 -31.53
CA GLY A 90 9.07 -2.72 -30.25
C GLY A 90 10.02 -3.89 -30.00
N SER A 91 10.27 -4.73 -31.01
CA SER A 91 11.21 -5.84 -30.91
C SER A 91 12.66 -5.37 -30.73
N LYS A 92 13.07 -4.31 -31.46
CA LYS A 92 14.40 -3.70 -31.30
C LYS A 92 14.59 -3.09 -29.91
N ALA A 93 13.59 -2.37 -29.40
CA ALA A 93 13.60 -1.74 -28.08
C ALA A 93 13.76 -2.77 -26.94
N ALA A 94 12.99 -3.86 -27.00
CA ALA A 94 13.10 -4.95 -26.03
C ALA A 94 14.50 -5.61 -26.05
N LYS A 95 15.01 -5.90 -27.25
CA LYS A 95 16.36 -6.47 -27.42
C LYS A 95 17.44 -5.55 -26.87
N GLN A 96 17.35 -4.25 -27.14
CA GLN A 96 18.33 -3.28 -26.64
C GLN A 96 18.25 -3.17 -25.11
N LEU A 97 17.06 -3.06 -24.53
CA LEU A 97 16.89 -3.02 -23.08
C LEU A 97 17.49 -4.26 -22.40
N ILE A 98 17.19 -5.46 -22.91
CA ILE A 98 17.78 -6.71 -22.39
C ILE A 98 19.30 -6.69 -22.51
N THR A 99 19.83 -6.23 -23.65
CA THR A 99 21.29 -6.17 -23.88
C THR A 99 21.96 -5.23 -22.87
N SER A 100 21.39 -4.03 -22.67
CA SER A 100 21.87 -3.06 -21.70
C SER A 100 21.83 -3.59 -20.25
N ILE A 101 20.74 -4.25 -19.88
CA ILE A 101 20.60 -4.87 -18.55
C ILE A 101 21.61 -6.00 -18.39
N ARG A 102 21.79 -6.86 -19.40
CA ARG A 102 22.76 -7.96 -19.34
C ARG A 102 24.19 -7.46 -19.16
N SER A 103 24.58 -6.37 -19.83
CA SER A 103 25.88 -5.73 -19.61
C SER A 103 26.07 -5.21 -18.18
N SER A 104 24.99 -4.73 -17.54
CA SER A 104 25.02 -4.30 -16.14
C SER A 104 25.07 -5.47 -15.13
N LEU A 105 24.61 -6.67 -15.52
CA LEU A 105 24.61 -7.85 -14.66
C LEU A 105 25.99 -8.53 -14.52
N GLY A 106 26.86 -8.40 -15.52
CA GLY A 106 28.21 -8.99 -15.49
C GLY A 106 29.03 -8.60 -14.27
N PRO A 107 29.22 -7.31 -13.99
CA PRO A 107 29.92 -6.86 -12.78
C PRO A 107 29.28 -7.32 -11.46
N LYS A 108 27.98 -7.68 -11.49
CA LYS A 108 27.21 -8.13 -10.32
C LYS A 108 27.24 -9.65 -10.14
N GLY A 109 27.86 -10.40 -11.06
CA GLY A 109 27.93 -11.87 -11.01
C GLY A 109 26.57 -12.55 -11.23
N LEU A 110 25.66 -11.90 -11.97
CA LEU A 110 24.28 -12.35 -12.22
C LEU A 110 24.04 -12.75 -13.68
N ASP A 111 25.09 -13.09 -14.42
CA ASP A 111 25.04 -13.42 -15.85
C ASP A 111 24.21 -14.67 -16.17
N ASN A 112 24.10 -15.58 -15.21
CA ASN A 112 23.36 -16.83 -15.32
C ASN A 112 21.86 -16.69 -15.02
N CYS A 113 21.39 -15.48 -14.69
CA CYS A 113 19.98 -15.23 -14.38
C CYS A 113 19.17 -14.92 -15.64
N ASP A 114 17.95 -15.46 -15.70
CA ASP A 114 16.98 -15.05 -16.73
C ASP A 114 16.54 -13.59 -16.50
N ILE A 115 16.31 -12.82 -17.57
CA ILE A 115 15.88 -11.42 -17.46
C ILE A 115 14.38 -11.34 -17.76
N MET A 116 13.61 -10.89 -16.77
CA MET A 116 12.18 -10.65 -16.88
C MET A 116 11.92 -9.14 -16.90
N VAL A 117 11.27 -8.65 -17.96
CA VAL A 117 10.96 -7.23 -18.12
C VAL A 117 9.46 -7.02 -18.11
N ARG A 118 8.98 -6.08 -17.30
CA ARG A 118 7.57 -5.70 -17.23
C ARG A 118 7.44 -4.18 -17.29
N VAL A 119 6.88 -3.71 -18.40
CA VAL A 119 6.54 -2.32 -18.65
C VAL A 119 5.04 -2.13 -18.44
N TYR A 120 4.67 -1.14 -17.63
CA TYR A 120 3.28 -0.78 -17.39
C TYR A 120 3.05 0.66 -17.84
N ALA A 121 2.03 0.89 -18.66
CA ALA A 121 1.70 2.23 -19.13
C ALA A 121 0.20 2.35 -19.43
N ASN A 122 -0.32 3.57 -19.38
CA ASN A 122 -1.62 3.88 -19.97
C ASN A 122 -1.48 3.96 -21.49
N LEU A 123 -1.75 2.86 -22.19
CA LEU A 123 -1.46 2.78 -23.63
C LEU A 123 -2.21 3.83 -24.45
N VAL A 124 -3.45 4.16 -24.03
CA VAL A 124 -4.27 5.18 -24.69
C VAL A 124 -3.72 6.58 -24.44
N GLY A 125 -3.41 6.89 -23.18
CA GLY A 125 -2.85 8.18 -22.78
C GLY A 125 -1.52 8.42 -23.48
N LEU A 126 -0.63 7.43 -23.43
CA LEU A 126 0.66 7.46 -24.08
C LEU A 126 0.51 7.58 -25.61
N SER A 127 -0.38 6.81 -26.24
CA SER A 127 -0.62 6.92 -27.68
C SER A 127 -1.05 8.33 -28.10
N LYS A 128 -1.95 8.94 -27.32
CA LYS A 128 -2.42 10.32 -27.55
C LYS A 128 -1.28 11.34 -27.47
N ILE A 129 -0.37 11.20 -26.50
CA ILE A 129 0.77 12.12 -26.33
C ILE A 129 1.78 11.92 -27.46
N LEU A 130 2.11 10.67 -27.79
CA LEU A 130 3.04 10.34 -28.88
C LEU A 130 2.52 10.80 -30.24
N SER A 131 1.21 10.69 -30.48
CA SER A 131 0.59 11.19 -31.71
C SER A 131 0.68 12.72 -31.83
N LYS A 132 0.43 13.45 -30.73
CA LYS A 132 0.61 14.92 -30.70
C LYS A 132 2.06 15.36 -30.97
N ASN A 133 3.02 14.50 -30.64
CA ASN A 133 4.45 14.72 -30.92
C ASN A 133 4.86 14.20 -32.33
N GLY A 134 3.91 13.78 -33.17
CA GLY A 134 4.17 13.34 -34.55
C GLY A 134 4.94 12.02 -34.65
N LEU A 135 4.89 11.17 -33.63
CA LEU A 135 5.61 9.89 -33.62
C LEU A 135 4.78 8.73 -34.15
N ILE A 136 3.47 8.77 -33.94
CA ILE A 136 2.52 7.71 -34.31
C ILE A 136 1.20 8.30 -34.80
N GLY A 137 0.35 7.46 -35.38
CA GLY A 137 -0.96 7.85 -35.89
C GLY A 137 -1.94 8.36 -34.82
N PRO A 138 -3.03 9.04 -35.23
CA PRO A 138 -4.01 9.68 -34.33
C PRO A 138 -4.97 8.70 -33.63
N GLU A 139 -4.87 7.41 -33.94
CA GLU A 139 -5.75 6.39 -33.39
C GLU A 139 -5.55 6.21 -31.87
N LYS A 140 -6.63 5.87 -31.16
CA LYS A 140 -6.64 5.76 -29.69
C LYS A 140 -5.56 4.83 -29.11
N ARG A 141 -5.14 3.81 -29.87
CA ARG A 141 -4.12 2.83 -29.51
C ARG A 141 -3.08 2.65 -30.61
N SER A 142 -2.66 3.73 -31.25
CA SER A 142 -1.65 3.68 -32.32
C SER A 142 -0.28 3.12 -31.88
N LEU A 143 0.00 3.04 -30.57
CA LEU A 143 1.18 2.35 -30.03
C LEU A 143 1.02 0.81 -29.93
N ALA A 144 -0.17 0.24 -30.17
CA ALA A 144 -0.41 -1.20 -30.05
C ALA A 144 0.51 -2.09 -30.93
N PRO A 145 0.87 -1.71 -32.17
CA PRO A 145 1.83 -2.49 -32.95
C PRO A 145 3.19 -2.58 -32.25
N PHE A 146 3.66 -1.47 -31.67
CA PHE A 146 4.91 -1.43 -30.90
C PHE A 146 4.84 -2.35 -29.68
N THR A 147 3.76 -2.32 -28.90
CA THR A 147 3.64 -3.18 -27.72
C THR A 147 3.58 -4.66 -28.10
N ALA A 148 2.86 -5.01 -29.18
CA ALA A 148 2.85 -6.38 -29.71
C ALA A 148 4.25 -6.83 -30.16
N GLY A 149 5.01 -5.93 -30.78
CA GLY A 149 6.41 -6.13 -31.17
C GLY A 149 7.36 -6.36 -30.00
N PHE A 150 7.18 -5.57 -28.93
CA PHE A 150 7.92 -5.72 -27.69
C PHE A 150 7.64 -7.10 -27.05
N ASN A 151 6.36 -7.46 -26.91
CA ASN A 151 5.93 -8.67 -26.20
C ASN A 151 6.37 -9.97 -26.91
N ARG A 152 6.38 -9.99 -28.24
CA ARG A 152 6.78 -11.19 -29.01
C ARG A 152 8.29 -11.38 -29.12
N SER A 153 9.08 -10.39 -28.72
CA SER A 153 10.53 -10.38 -28.99
C SER A 153 11.32 -11.34 -28.10
N HIS A 154 10.91 -11.50 -26.85
CA HIS A 154 11.55 -12.37 -25.87
C HIS A 154 10.47 -12.97 -24.95
N GLY A 155 10.63 -14.23 -24.55
CA GLY A 155 9.58 -14.96 -23.82
C GLY A 155 9.25 -14.43 -22.41
N LEU A 156 10.04 -13.48 -21.88
CA LEU A 156 9.89 -12.89 -20.55
C LEU A 156 9.79 -11.36 -20.58
N THR A 157 9.43 -10.78 -21.74
CA THR A 157 9.21 -9.33 -21.89
C THR A 157 7.74 -9.03 -22.08
N ASP A 158 7.17 -8.24 -21.18
CA ASP A 158 5.78 -7.83 -21.23
C ASP A 158 5.65 -6.30 -21.18
N PHE A 159 4.97 -5.74 -22.16
CA PHE A 159 4.43 -4.38 -22.19
C PHE A 159 2.93 -4.47 -22.02
N VAL A 160 2.45 -3.99 -20.87
CA VAL A 160 1.08 -4.17 -20.42
C VAL A 160 0.34 -2.84 -20.42
N ASP A 161 -0.79 -2.80 -21.13
CA ASP A 161 -1.76 -1.71 -21.00
C ASP A 161 -2.38 -1.74 -19.60
N ALA A 162 -2.03 -0.77 -18.77
CA ALA A 162 -2.55 -0.62 -17.42
C ALA A 162 -3.98 -0.05 -17.41
N GLY A 163 -4.48 0.44 -18.55
CA GLY A 163 -5.77 1.08 -18.69
C GLY A 163 -5.69 2.61 -18.58
N GLU A 164 -6.83 3.26 -18.82
CA GLU A 164 -6.89 4.71 -19.08
C GLU A 164 -6.89 5.60 -17.82
N LEU A 165 -7.15 5.01 -16.65
CA LEU A 165 -7.24 5.76 -15.41
C LEU A 165 -5.83 6.11 -14.91
N LYS A 166 -5.73 7.31 -14.34
CA LYS A 166 -4.50 7.77 -13.67
C LYS A 166 -4.12 6.79 -12.56
N GLU A 167 -2.82 6.59 -12.35
CA GLU A 167 -2.23 5.73 -11.30
C GLU A 167 -2.42 4.21 -11.49
N ASN A 168 -3.02 3.76 -12.60
CA ASN A 168 -3.15 2.32 -12.87
C ASN A 168 -1.79 1.64 -13.12
N ALA A 169 -0.85 2.33 -13.78
CA ALA A 169 0.51 1.84 -14.00
C ALA A 169 1.22 1.71 -12.65
N ASP A 170 1.16 2.76 -11.83
CA ASP A 170 1.76 2.84 -10.49
C ASP A 170 1.23 1.75 -9.57
N PHE A 171 -0.09 1.51 -9.58
CA PHE A 171 -0.72 0.45 -8.82
C PHE A 171 -0.15 -0.94 -9.17
N LYS A 172 0.08 -1.20 -10.47
CA LYS A 172 0.68 -2.46 -10.92
C LYS A 172 2.15 -2.54 -10.54
N LEU A 173 2.92 -1.48 -10.76
CA LEU A 173 4.35 -1.41 -10.42
C LEU A 173 4.58 -1.66 -8.93
N ARG A 174 3.81 -1.00 -8.07
CA ARG A 174 3.88 -1.18 -6.61
C ARG A 174 3.60 -2.62 -6.20
N ALA A 175 2.52 -3.21 -6.70
CA ALA A 175 2.17 -4.59 -6.39
C ALA A 175 3.24 -5.59 -6.87
N MET A 176 3.82 -5.31 -8.04
CA MET A 176 4.88 -6.13 -8.64
C MET A 176 6.21 -6.01 -7.89
N LEU A 177 6.58 -4.80 -7.48
CA LEU A 177 7.75 -4.54 -6.66
C LEU A 177 7.65 -5.32 -5.34
N GLN A 178 6.52 -5.20 -4.64
CA GLN A 178 6.29 -5.90 -3.37
C GLN A 178 6.35 -7.42 -3.51
N LEU A 179 5.69 -7.98 -4.54
CA LEU A 179 5.65 -9.43 -4.77
C LEU A 179 7.03 -10.04 -5.01
N TYR A 180 7.88 -9.35 -5.78
CA TYR A 180 9.19 -9.89 -6.19
C TYR A 180 10.34 -9.44 -5.30
N ALA A 181 10.13 -8.43 -4.47
CA ALA A 181 11.09 -8.05 -3.46
C ALA A 181 11.38 -9.25 -2.53
N ASP A 182 10.39 -9.95 -2.02
CA ASP A 182 10.66 -11.03 -1.05
C ASP A 182 10.85 -12.41 -1.71
N ASN A 183 10.95 -12.45 -3.04
CA ASN A 183 11.10 -13.69 -3.79
C ASN A 183 12.57 -14.13 -3.86
N LEU A 184 12.89 -15.28 -3.26
CA LEU A 184 14.24 -15.85 -3.21
C LEU A 184 14.86 -16.16 -4.59
N GLN A 185 14.04 -16.34 -5.62
CA GLN A 185 14.50 -16.55 -7.00
C GLN A 185 14.83 -15.26 -7.72
N CYS A 186 14.23 -14.14 -7.29
CA CYS A 186 14.50 -12.81 -7.81
C CYS A 186 15.80 -12.30 -7.20
N LYS A 187 16.90 -12.38 -7.95
CA LYS A 187 18.23 -12.04 -7.43
C LYS A 187 18.50 -10.54 -7.46
N HIS A 188 17.84 -9.81 -8.37
CA HIS A 188 18.02 -8.37 -8.49
C HIS A 188 16.81 -7.71 -9.15
N ILE A 189 16.52 -6.47 -8.77
CA ILE A 189 15.42 -5.67 -9.30
C ILE A 189 15.94 -4.35 -9.85
N TYR A 190 15.70 -4.11 -11.13
CA TYR A 190 15.83 -2.79 -11.74
C TYR A 190 14.48 -2.08 -11.70
N PHE A 191 14.45 -0.85 -11.21
CA PHE A 191 13.24 -0.06 -11.10
C PHE A 191 13.36 1.26 -11.87
N ALA A 192 12.61 1.38 -12.96
CA ALA A 192 12.47 2.56 -13.80
C ALA A 192 11.13 3.26 -13.50
N GLY A 193 11.07 3.97 -12.37
CA GLY A 193 9.91 4.77 -11.97
C GLY A 193 10.31 6.11 -11.35
N CYS A 194 11.57 6.54 -11.46
CA CYS A 194 12.12 7.67 -10.70
C CYS A 194 11.66 9.06 -11.16
N HIS A 195 10.74 9.14 -12.13
CA HIS A 195 10.12 10.39 -12.55
C HIS A 195 8.97 10.81 -11.62
N ASP A 196 8.40 9.87 -10.85
CA ASP A 196 7.36 10.14 -9.85
C ASP A 196 7.87 9.86 -8.43
N VAL A 197 7.95 10.92 -7.62
CA VAL A 197 8.33 10.84 -6.20
C VAL A 197 7.38 9.98 -5.37
N GLY A 198 6.17 9.67 -5.87
CA GLY A 198 5.22 8.75 -5.25
C GLY A 198 5.81 7.35 -5.00
N TYR A 199 6.77 6.90 -5.82
CA TYR A 199 7.44 5.60 -5.63
C TYR A 199 8.47 5.59 -4.50
N VAL A 200 8.91 6.75 -3.99
CA VAL A 200 9.89 6.80 -2.88
C VAL A 200 9.34 6.08 -1.65
N ALA A 201 8.07 6.28 -1.32
CA ALA A 201 7.42 5.61 -0.19
C ALA A 201 7.41 4.09 -0.36
N ASP A 202 7.22 3.60 -1.57
CA ASP A 202 7.18 2.16 -1.90
C ASP A 202 8.57 1.51 -1.87
N LEU A 203 9.61 2.29 -2.19
CA LEU A 203 11.00 1.84 -2.20
C LEU A 203 11.68 1.98 -0.83
N THR A 204 11.15 2.83 0.06
CA THR A 204 11.69 3.10 1.40
C THR A 204 11.88 1.83 2.25
N PRO A 205 10.97 0.84 2.26
CA PRO A 205 11.17 -0.41 3.01
C PRO A 205 12.44 -1.18 2.62
N TYR A 206 12.95 -0.97 1.41
CA TYR A 206 14.11 -1.68 0.88
C TYR A 206 15.40 -0.85 0.97
N ARG A 207 15.36 0.34 1.55
CA ARG A 207 16.47 1.30 1.64
C ARG A 207 17.78 0.64 2.09
N GLY A 208 18.88 0.99 1.41
CA GLY A 208 20.22 0.48 1.70
C GLY A 208 20.55 -0.89 1.10
N ASN A 209 19.57 -1.57 0.48
CA ASN A 209 19.76 -2.87 -0.17
C ASN A 209 20.28 -2.72 -1.62
N SER A 210 21.45 -2.09 -1.78
CA SER A 210 22.04 -1.72 -3.07
C SER A 210 22.43 -2.94 -3.94
N ASP A 211 22.76 -4.04 -3.30
CA ASP A 211 23.11 -5.33 -3.86
C ASP A 211 21.91 -5.98 -4.58
N ARG A 212 20.69 -5.66 -4.16
CA ARG A 212 19.47 -6.24 -4.74
C ARG A 212 18.61 -5.28 -5.55
N PHE A 213 18.82 -3.97 -5.42
CA PHE A 213 18.04 -2.95 -6.13
C PHE A 213 18.93 -1.96 -6.87
N THR A 214 18.58 -1.73 -8.14
CA THR A 214 19.13 -0.65 -8.96
C THR A 214 18.00 0.23 -9.48
N LEU A 215 18.10 1.53 -9.27
CA LEU A 215 17.21 2.52 -9.87
C LEU A 215 17.71 2.86 -11.27
N ILE A 216 16.81 2.86 -12.24
CA ILE A 216 17.10 3.34 -13.58
C ILE A 216 16.76 4.82 -13.60
N ARG A 217 17.75 5.70 -13.81
CA ARG A 217 17.49 7.12 -14.00
C ARG A 217 17.02 7.38 -15.44
N SER A 218 15.95 8.14 -15.60
CA SER A 218 15.59 8.70 -16.90
C SER A 218 16.37 9.99 -17.15
N MET A 219 16.91 10.14 -18.37
CA MET A 219 17.56 11.39 -18.80
C MET A 219 16.54 12.47 -19.17
N SER A 220 15.27 12.10 -19.39
CA SER A 220 14.21 13.02 -19.82
C SER A 220 13.50 13.75 -18.68
N SER A 221 13.83 13.47 -17.42
CA SER A 221 13.14 14.01 -16.25
C SER A 221 14.14 14.35 -15.14
N ASP A 222 13.86 15.40 -14.37
CA ASP A 222 14.68 15.78 -13.22
C ASP A 222 14.72 14.65 -12.19
N PHE A 223 15.92 14.23 -11.80
CA PHE A 223 16.11 13.17 -10.81
C PHE A 223 16.00 13.73 -9.40
N HIS A 224 14.93 13.39 -8.69
CA HIS A 224 14.69 13.92 -7.35
C HIS A 224 15.70 13.39 -6.32
N ALA A 225 16.20 14.27 -5.45
CA ALA A 225 17.23 13.95 -4.47
C ALA A 225 16.81 12.86 -3.44
N GLU A 226 15.50 12.65 -3.27
CA GLU A 226 14.99 11.60 -2.39
C GLU A 226 15.32 10.19 -2.87
N PHE A 227 15.40 9.95 -4.18
CA PHE A 227 15.84 8.66 -4.70
C PHE A 227 17.31 8.37 -4.35
N THR A 228 18.17 9.40 -4.38
CA THR A 228 19.57 9.27 -3.94
C THR A 228 19.67 8.92 -2.46
N ARG A 229 18.77 9.46 -1.62
CA ARG A 229 18.75 9.18 -0.18
C ARG A 229 18.41 7.74 0.18
N LEU A 230 17.84 6.97 -0.76
CA LEU A 230 17.51 5.55 -0.56
C LEU A 230 18.76 4.64 -0.60
N GLY A 231 19.90 5.12 -1.09
CA GLY A 231 21.15 4.35 -1.08
C GLY A 231 21.15 3.13 -1.99
N PHE A 232 20.37 3.16 -3.08
CA PHE A 232 20.43 2.15 -4.14
C PHE A 232 21.48 2.51 -5.18
N ASN A 233 21.89 1.51 -5.97
CA ASN A 233 22.63 1.77 -7.20
C ASN A 233 21.75 2.57 -8.16
N ILE A 234 22.34 3.50 -8.90
CA ILE A 234 21.62 4.30 -9.90
C ILE A 234 22.37 4.15 -11.21
N GLU A 235 21.67 3.70 -12.23
CA GLU A 235 22.21 3.48 -13.57
C GLU A 235 21.37 4.16 -14.64
N GLU A 236 22.02 4.47 -15.76
CA GLU A 236 21.40 5.08 -16.92
C GLU A 236 21.59 4.14 -18.11
N PHE A 237 20.55 3.97 -18.92
CA PHE A 237 20.59 3.14 -20.13
C PHE A 237 20.40 4.02 -21.37
N PRO A 238 21.46 4.72 -21.81
CA PRO A 238 21.37 5.63 -22.95
C PRO A 238 20.97 4.87 -24.22
N GLY A 239 20.16 5.51 -25.04
CA GLY A 239 19.67 4.93 -26.29
C GLY A 239 18.51 3.94 -26.14
N VAL A 240 18.08 3.56 -24.93
CA VAL A 240 16.85 2.76 -24.73
C VAL A 240 15.64 3.68 -24.58
N PHE A 241 15.71 4.58 -23.61
CA PHE A 241 14.69 5.58 -23.33
C PHE A 241 15.08 6.93 -23.94
N ARG A 242 14.08 7.79 -24.15
CA ARG A 242 14.29 9.16 -24.61
C ARG A 242 15.16 9.93 -23.63
N SER A 243 16.01 10.79 -24.17
CA SER A 243 16.79 11.76 -23.38
C SER A 243 16.06 13.09 -23.18
N SER A 244 15.02 13.37 -23.98
CA SER A 244 14.22 14.59 -23.89
C SER A 244 12.75 14.27 -23.58
N PRO A 245 12.11 15.02 -22.67
CA PRO A 245 10.70 14.82 -22.35
C PRO A 245 9.80 15.09 -23.57
N LEU A 246 8.62 14.48 -23.58
CA LEU A 246 7.60 14.76 -24.59
C LEU A 246 7.02 16.16 -24.38
N ALA A 247 6.69 16.86 -25.47
CA ALA A 247 6.00 18.14 -25.36
C ALA A 247 4.54 17.90 -24.94
N TYR A 248 4.17 18.46 -23.79
CA TYR A 248 2.78 18.50 -23.32
C TYR A 248 2.19 19.87 -23.67
N PRO A 249 1.09 19.96 -24.42
CA PRO A 249 0.40 21.23 -24.58
C PRO A 249 -0.17 21.65 -23.22
N GLU A 250 0.32 22.76 -22.67
CA GLU A 250 -0.27 23.41 -21.51
C GLU A 250 -1.77 23.65 -21.76
N HIS A 251 -2.62 23.24 -20.82
CA HIS A 251 -3.96 23.79 -20.74
C HIS A 251 -3.83 25.28 -20.45
N GLY A 252 -4.15 26.09 -21.46
CA GLY A 252 -3.98 27.53 -21.46
C GLY A 252 -4.54 28.18 -20.19
N LYS A 253 -3.65 28.84 -19.44
CA LYS A 253 -4.04 30.03 -18.68
C LYS A 253 -4.38 31.11 -19.71
N PRO A 254 -5.47 31.88 -19.57
CA PRO A 254 -5.64 33.08 -20.38
C PRO A 254 -4.52 34.05 -20.01
N SER A 255 -3.54 34.19 -20.90
CA SER A 255 -2.58 35.28 -20.84
C SER A 255 -3.33 36.55 -21.23
N LEU A 256 -3.64 37.39 -20.23
CA LEU A 256 -3.93 38.79 -20.51
C LEU A 256 -2.65 39.42 -21.05
N SER A 257 -2.63 39.63 -22.36
CA SER A 257 -1.69 40.51 -23.04
C SER A 257 -1.88 41.94 -22.49
N SER A 258 -0.94 42.40 -21.68
CA SER A 258 -0.76 43.83 -21.44
C SER A 258 0.63 44.22 -21.95
N THR A 259 0.61 44.81 -23.14
CA THR A 259 1.68 45.58 -23.73
C THR A 259 2.13 46.64 -22.73
N SER A 260 3.39 46.62 -22.30
CA SER A 260 3.98 47.76 -21.59
C SER A 260 5.38 48.00 -22.11
N ASN A 261 5.50 49.13 -22.80
CA ASN A 261 6.75 49.75 -23.20
C ASN A 261 7.56 50.15 -21.96
N LYS A 262 8.88 50.04 -22.09
CA LYS A 262 9.88 50.55 -21.15
C LYS A 262 9.70 52.06 -20.94
N ALA A 263 9.84 52.51 -19.69
CA ALA A 263 10.54 53.74 -19.35
C ALA A 263 11.16 53.62 -17.94
N SER A 264 12.45 53.92 -17.86
CA SER A 264 13.26 53.97 -16.65
C SER A 264 12.97 55.22 -15.82
N ALA A 265 13.03 55.09 -14.49
CA ALA A 265 13.49 56.17 -13.62
C ALA A 265 14.09 55.59 -12.32
N THR A 266 15.31 56.05 -12.06
CA THR A 266 16.22 55.81 -10.93
C THR A 266 15.79 56.53 -9.65
N SER A 267 16.01 55.91 -8.48
CA SER A 267 16.83 56.50 -7.38
C SER A 267 16.96 55.57 -6.17
N ALA A 268 18.21 55.35 -5.73
CA ALA A 268 18.78 55.12 -4.40
C ALA A 268 17.90 54.50 -3.29
N GLY A 269 18.33 53.52 -2.48
CA GLY A 269 19.66 52.95 -2.26
C GLY A 269 19.80 52.62 -0.78
N TYR A 270 19.99 51.35 -0.42
CA TYR A 270 20.67 50.95 0.82
C TYR A 270 21.29 49.56 0.64
N THR A 271 22.60 49.55 0.81
CA THR A 271 23.48 48.39 0.96
C THR A 271 23.16 47.61 2.22
N THR A 272 23.28 46.28 2.17
CA THR A 272 24.15 45.51 3.08
C THR A 272 24.25 44.07 2.58
N SER A 273 25.46 43.70 2.20
CA SER A 273 25.90 42.33 2.07
C SER A 273 25.94 41.68 3.46
N ASN A 274 25.58 40.40 3.58
CA ASN A 274 26.21 39.51 4.55
C ASN A 274 26.07 38.04 4.11
N MET A 275 27.23 37.39 3.98
CA MET A 275 27.36 35.94 3.98
C MET A 275 27.31 35.42 5.41
N ALA A 276 26.52 34.37 5.66
CA ALA A 276 26.74 33.36 6.71
C ALA A 276 25.83 32.12 6.51
N LEU A 277 26.40 30.92 6.67
CA LEU A 277 25.74 29.61 6.84
C LEU A 277 25.22 29.43 8.29
N PRO A 278 24.60 28.29 8.68
CA PRO A 278 23.33 27.71 8.24
C PRO A 278 22.35 27.61 9.42
N GLY A 279 21.12 28.13 9.27
CA GLY A 279 20.11 28.14 10.34
C GLY A 279 18.75 27.66 9.86
N ASN A 280 18.29 26.54 10.41
CA ASN A 280 17.05 25.86 10.11
C ASN A 280 15.83 26.77 10.38
N SER A 281 15.32 27.48 9.37
CA SER A 281 14.04 28.18 9.43
C SER A 281 13.17 27.77 8.26
N ARG A 282 12.22 26.86 8.52
CA ARG A 282 11.14 26.56 7.57
C ARG A 282 10.24 27.80 7.49
N SER A 283 9.98 28.30 6.28
CA SER A 283 8.96 29.33 6.05
C SER A 283 7.58 28.84 6.50
N ILE A 284 6.79 29.72 7.12
CA ILE A 284 5.44 29.43 7.64
C ILE A 284 4.48 29.23 6.45
N CYS A 285 3.66 28.18 6.50
CA CYS A 285 2.71 27.88 5.44
C CYS A 285 1.50 28.82 5.49
N GLN A 286 1.45 29.79 4.59
CA GLN A 286 0.31 30.72 4.48
C GLN A 286 -1.01 30.02 4.09
N PHE A 287 -0.96 28.85 3.47
CA PHE A 287 -2.14 28.05 3.12
C PHE A 287 -2.66 27.20 4.29
N TYR A 288 -1.85 27.03 5.34
CA TYR A 288 -2.24 26.31 6.55
C TYR A 288 -3.13 27.19 7.44
N SER A 289 -2.74 28.44 7.67
CA SER A 289 -3.55 29.44 8.39
C SER A 289 -4.89 29.74 7.73
N SER A 290 -5.07 29.34 6.47
CA SER A 290 -6.33 29.49 5.72
C SER A 290 -6.99 28.15 5.38
N ALA A 291 -6.61 27.06 6.06
CA ALA A 291 -7.21 25.71 5.92
C ALA A 291 -7.25 25.12 4.49
N ARG A 292 -6.44 25.63 3.56
CA ARG A 292 -6.39 25.21 2.14
C ARG A 292 -5.18 24.34 1.80
N CYS A 293 -4.38 23.99 2.82
CA CYS A 293 -3.22 23.13 2.61
C CYS A 293 -3.65 21.66 2.43
N LYS A 294 -3.72 21.21 1.17
CA LYS A 294 -4.05 19.84 0.77
C LYS A 294 -3.00 18.77 1.11
N TYR A 295 -1.89 19.17 1.74
CA TYR A 295 -0.73 18.31 1.99
C TYR A 295 -0.56 17.88 3.45
N GLY A 296 -1.38 18.41 4.39
CA GLY A 296 -1.35 18.04 5.81
C GLY A 296 0.06 18.10 6.41
N ASP A 297 0.43 17.08 7.19
CA ASP A 297 1.74 16.97 7.85
C ASP A 297 2.94 16.83 6.89
N ASN A 298 2.68 16.58 5.60
CA ASN A 298 3.69 16.48 4.55
C ASN A 298 3.94 17.81 3.82
N CYS A 299 3.43 18.93 4.35
CA CYS A 299 3.68 20.24 3.77
C CYS A 299 5.15 20.66 3.91
N ARG A 300 5.73 21.19 2.83
CA ARG A 300 7.11 21.70 2.79
C ARG A 300 7.34 22.91 3.72
N ASN A 301 6.28 23.65 4.03
CA ASN A 301 6.30 24.82 4.91
C ASN A 301 5.79 24.46 6.31
N ALA A 302 6.31 25.10 7.35
CA ALA A 302 5.92 24.78 8.73
C ALA A 302 4.46 25.13 9.01
N HIS A 303 3.71 24.15 9.50
CA HIS A 303 2.37 24.30 10.07
C HIS A 303 2.55 24.55 11.57
N ILE A 304 2.37 25.80 12.01
CA ILE A 304 2.53 26.18 13.42
C ILE A 304 1.14 26.38 13.98
N ASP A 305 0.66 25.43 14.76
CA ASP A 305 -0.45 25.66 15.67
C ASP A 305 0.10 26.19 16.99
N SER A 306 -0.50 27.27 17.49
CA SER A 306 -0.25 27.76 18.84
C SER A 306 -0.82 26.78 19.86
N LYS A 307 -0.15 25.62 20.06
CA LYS A 307 -0.14 24.72 21.24
C LYS A 307 0.49 23.36 20.85
N THR A 308 1.71 23.12 21.31
CA THR A 308 2.56 21.92 21.02
C THR A 308 2.39 20.74 22.00
N LYS A 309 2.88 19.56 21.54
CA LYS A 309 3.38 18.33 22.25
C LYS A 309 2.39 17.15 22.30
N LEU A 310 2.71 15.89 22.01
CA LEU A 310 3.96 15.10 21.99
C LEU A 310 3.88 13.92 20.99
N SER A 311 5.05 13.41 20.63
CA SER A 311 5.41 12.33 19.71
C SER A 311 5.05 10.88 20.13
N ARG A 312 4.79 9.97 19.17
CA ARG A 312 5.52 8.70 18.85
C ARG A 312 4.65 7.51 18.36
N LEU A 313 5.14 6.92 17.24
CA LEU A 313 5.28 5.49 16.87
C LEU A 313 4.05 4.58 16.52
N SER A 314 4.14 4.02 15.30
CA SER A 314 3.46 2.89 14.62
C SER A 314 3.42 1.56 15.45
N PRO A 315 2.81 0.42 15.03
CA PRO A 315 2.51 -0.05 13.65
C PRO A 315 1.27 -0.97 13.39
N ASP A 316 1.15 -1.35 12.10
CA ASP A 316 0.42 -2.48 11.47
C ASP A 316 -1.11 -2.43 11.35
N GLY A 317 -1.75 -2.63 10.18
CA GLY A 317 -1.35 -3.29 8.92
C GLY A 317 -1.90 -4.72 8.88
N SER A 318 -2.93 -5.10 8.10
CA SER A 318 -2.85 -5.44 6.67
C SER A 318 -4.23 -5.99 6.23
N LEU A 319 -4.85 -5.56 5.11
CA LEU A 319 -4.89 -6.18 3.76
C LEU A 319 -5.68 -7.51 3.68
N GLU A 320 -6.49 -7.77 2.65
CA GLU A 320 -6.00 -8.38 1.39
C GLU A 320 -7.13 -8.63 0.37
N ARG A 321 -6.74 -8.67 -0.92
CA ARG A 321 -7.38 -8.59 -2.28
C ARG A 321 -8.33 -9.75 -2.67
N ASP A 322 -9.26 -9.67 -3.66
CA ASP A 322 -9.06 -9.69 -5.13
C ASP A 322 -10.44 -9.68 -5.90
N ARG A 323 -10.61 -9.04 -7.08
CA ARG A 323 -10.56 -9.45 -8.54
C ARG A 323 -11.77 -10.25 -9.10
N ARG A 324 -12.60 -9.71 -10.04
CA ARG A 324 -12.66 -9.82 -11.56
C ARG A 324 -13.97 -10.56 -11.99
N PRO A 325 -14.44 -10.63 -13.28
CA PRO A 325 -14.18 -9.90 -14.55
C PRO A 325 -15.50 -9.36 -15.23
N PHE A 326 -15.46 -9.08 -16.55
CA PHE A 326 -16.26 -8.25 -17.49
C PHE A 326 -17.71 -8.62 -17.87
N GLY A 327 -18.48 -7.62 -18.37
CA GLY A 327 -19.70 -7.74 -19.19
C GLY A 327 -20.60 -6.50 -19.12
N LEU A 328 -20.84 -5.83 -20.25
CA LEU A 328 -21.75 -4.68 -20.41
C LEU A 328 -23.20 -5.11 -20.20
N ASP A 329 -23.97 -4.34 -19.42
CA ASP A 329 -25.34 -3.88 -19.74
C ASP A 329 -25.91 -3.03 -18.59
N ASN A 330 -26.74 -2.05 -18.96
CA ASN A 330 -27.50 -1.20 -18.06
C ASN A 330 -28.29 -2.06 -17.08
N ASP A 331 -28.02 -1.94 -15.77
CA ASP A 331 -29.03 -2.17 -14.72
C ASP A 331 -28.50 -1.78 -13.34
N ALA A 332 -28.79 -0.55 -12.94
CA ALA A 332 -28.87 -0.24 -11.53
C ALA A 332 -30.17 -0.89 -11.01
N LEU A 333 -30.03 -1.97 -10.22
CA LEU A 333 -31.02 -2.67 -9.36
C LEU A 333 -31.32 -4.13 -9.76
N GLY A 334 -30.39 -5.03 -9.44
CA GLY A 334 -30.65 -6.48 -9.44
C GLY A 334 -30.47 -7.09 -8.04
N TRP A 335 -31.57 -7.31 -7.32
CA TRP A 335 -31.61 -8.14 -6.12
C TRP A 335 -32.41 -9.41 -6.45
N ARG A 336 -31.77 -10.57 -6.56
CA ARG A 336 -32.44 -11.89 -6.43
C ARG A 336 -31.97 -12.57 -5.14
N LEU A 337 -32.92 -13.17 -4.43
CA LEU A 337 -32.68 -14.02 -3.26
C LEU A 337 -32.04 -15.36 -3.67
N PRO A 338 -31.14 -15.95 -2.86
CA PRO A 338 -30.78 -17.36 -3.00
C PRO A 338 -31.67 -18.23 -2.11
N GLY A 339 -32.38 -19.17 -2.75
CA GLY A 339 -32.73 -20.44 -2.11
C GLY A 339 -31.52 -21.39 -2.17
N GLN A 340 -31.13 -21.90 -0.99
CA GLN A 340 -30.53 -23.22 -0.67
C GLN A 340 -29.68 -23.93 -1.76
N LYS A 341 -28.43 -24.38 -1.56
CA LYS A 341 -27.66 -24.91 -0.41
C LYS A 341 -26.15 -24.81 -0.73
N SER A 342 -25.29 -24.57 0.26
CA SER A 342 -24.10 -25.41 0.56
C SER A 342 -23.25 -24.84 1.71
N SER A 343 -23.04 -25.69 2.72
CA SER A 343 -22.05 -25.77 3.80
C SER A 343 -21.33 -24.53 4.37
N ALA A 344 -21.35 -24.53 5.71
CA ALA A 344 -20.75 -23.59 6.64
C ALA A 344 -19.23 -23.40 6.49
N VAL A 345 -18.84 -22.15 6.28
CA VAL A 345 -17.67 -21.49 6.89
C VAL A 345 -18.15 -20.09 7.25
N GLU A 346 -18.20 -19.74 8.54
CA GLU A 346 -18.61 -18.42 9.02
C GLU A 346 -17.70 -17.33 8.45
N SER A 347 -18.17 -16.64 7.41
CA SER A 347 -17.44 -15.52 6.83
C SER A 347 -17.64 -14.29 7.71
N LYS A 348 -16.56 -13.81 8.35
CA LYS A 348 -16.53 -12.61 9.22
C LYS A 348 -16.94 -11.29 8.53
N ASN A 349 -17.30 -11.35 7.24
CA ASN A 349 -17.62 -10.22 6.37
C ASN A 349 -19.07 -10.28 5.82
N ASP A 350 -20.00 -10.98 6.49
CA ASP A 350 -21.45 -10.90 6.22
C ASP A 350 -22.02 -9.60 6.81
N SER A 351 -22.59 -8.72 5.96
CA SER A 351 -23.10 -7.41 6.41
C SER A 351 -24.18 -7.52 7.48
N ARG A 352 -24.83 -8.69 7.62
CA ARG A 352 -25.81 -8.97 8.68
C ARG A 352 -25.20 -9.03 10.08
N LEU A 353 -23.88 -9.12 10.18
CA LEU A 353 -23.13 -9.06 11.44
C LEU A 353 -22.90 -7.63 11.95
N LEU A 354 -23.18 -6.61 11.12
CA LEU A 354 -23.11 -5.21 11.53
C LEU A 354 -24.16 -4.91 12.62
N PRO A 355 -23.85 -4.01 13.57
CA PRO A 355 -24.81 -3.60 14.59
C PRO A 355 -26.04 -2.97 13.93
N LYS A 356 -27.24 -3.23 14.47
CA LYS A 356 -28.43 -2.52 14.01
C LYS A 356 -28.44 -1.12 14.62
N SER A 357 -29.18 -0.20 14.00
CA SER A 357 -29.23 1.20 14.46
C SER A 357 -29.63 1.34 15.93
N TYR A 358 -30.52 0.48 16.41
CA TYR A 358 -30.98 0.47 17.80
C TYR A 358 -30.02 -0.19 18.79
N ASP A 359 -29.03 -0.95 18.32
CA ASP A 359 -28.03 -1.62 19.16
C ASP A 359 -26.85 -0.67 19.49
N ILE A 360 -26.72 0.45 18.78
CA ILE A 360 -25.68 1.45 19.00
C ILE A 360 -26.18 2.45 20.04
N PRO A 361 -25.54 2.56 21.22
CA PRO A 361 -25.97 3.50 22.25
C PRO A 361 -25.94 4.96 21.75
N ALA A 362 -26.90 5.75 22.22
CA ALA A 362 -26.95 7.18 21.89
C ALA A 362 -25.64 7.86 22.29
N GLY A 363 -25.10 8.73 21.42
CA GLY A 363 -23.80 9.37 21.66
C GLY A 363 -22.60 8.61 21.10
N LEU A 364 -22.73 7.30 20.87
CA LEU A 364 -21.60 6.44 20.54
C LEU A 364 -21.57 6.01 19.07
N ILE A 365 -20.39 5.55 18.66
CA ILE A 365 -20.11 5.00 17.34
C ILE A 365 -19.52 3.61 17.53
N ALA A 366 -20.07 2.62 16.84
CA ALA A 366 -19.52 1.27 16.81
C ALA A 366 -18.18 1.22 16.08
N ILE A 367 -17.19 0.54 16.67
CA ILE A 367 -15.88 0.29 16.05
C ILE A 367 -15.56 -1.22 16.07
N ASN A 368 -14.79 -1.66 15.08
CA ASN A 368 -14.21 -3.01 15.09
C ASN A 368 -12.89 -3.05 15.89
N ARG A 369 -12.27 -4.23 16.00
CA ARG A 369 -11.00 -4.43 16.73
C ARG A 369 -9.83 -3.59 16.22
N HIS A 370 -9.88 -3.17 14.95
CA HIS A 370 -8.88 -2.30 14.33
C HIS A 370 -9.19 -0.80 14.55
N LYS A 371 -10.16 -0.49 15.43
CA LYS A 371 -10.67 0.87 15.69
C LYS A 371 -11.24 1.54 14.44
N HIS A 372 -11.71 0.79 13.45
CA HIS A 372 -12.43 1.35 12.31
C HIS A 372 -13.92 1.45 12.61
N ARG A 373 -14.52 2.60 12.27
CA ARG A 373 -15.95 2.87 12.41
C ARG A 373 -16.77 1.90 11.56
N LEU A 374 -17.78 1.31 12.18
CA LEU A 374 -18.81 0.52 11.54
C LEU A 374 -20.06 1.38 11.32
N ASP A 375 -20.70 1.19 10.16
CA ASP A 375 -22.02 1.73 9.90
C ASP A 375 -23.07 0.79 10.48
N ALA A 376 -24.20 1.34 10.91
CA ALA A 376 -25.36 0.53 11.25
C ALA A 376 -25.83 -0.27 10.03
N TYR A 377 -26.24 -1.52 10.24
CA TYR A 377 -26.81 -2.35 9.20
C TYR A 377 -28.05 -1.67 8.60
N ILE A 378 -28.00 -1.39 7.30
CA ILE A 378 -29.13 -0.83 6.57
C ILE A 378 -29.96 -2.00 6.05
N VAL A 379 -31.20 -2.08 6.53
CA VAL A 379 -32.16 -3.05 5.99
C VAL A 379 -32.39 -2.74 4.50
N PRO A 380 -32.20 -3.71 3.59
CA PRO A 380 -32.39 -3.46 2.17
C PRO A 380 -33.81 -2.93 1.88
N PRO A 381 -33.92 -1.74 1.26
CA PRO A 381 -35.22 -1.15 0.92
C PRO A 381 -35.91 -1.96 -0.17
N THR A 382 -37.24 -1.80 -0.26
CA THR A 382 -38.03 -2.46 -1.31
C THR A 382 -37.61 -1.96 -2.70
N THR A 383 -37.77 -2.79 -3.71
CA THR A 383 -37.46 -2.41 -5.10
C THR A 383 -38.30 -1.23 -5.58
N ASP A 384 -39.52 -1.08 -5.06
CA ASP A 384 -40.40 0.05 -5.35
C ASP A 384 -39.88 1.36 -4.73
N ALA A 385 -39.50 1.35 -3.45
CA ALA A 385 -38.92 2.52 -2.79
C ALA A 385 -37.66 3.04 -3.52
N ILE A 386 -36.80 2.13 -4.01
CA ILE A 386 -35.62 2.57 -4.77
C ILE A 386 -36.00 3.16 -6.13
N LYS A 387 -37.02 2.62 -6.81
CA LYS A 387 -37.52 3.19 -8.07
C LYS A 387 -38.13 4.58 -7.86
N GLN A 388 -38.96 4.75 -6.83
CA GLN A 388 -39.57 6.03 -6.49
C GLN A 388 -38.51 7.08 -6.14
N LEU A 389 -37.50 6.71 -5.33
CA LEU A 389 -36.39 7.59 -4.98
C LEU A 389 -35.57 8.01 -6.20
N LYS A 390 -35.30 7.08 -7.13
CA LYS A 390 -34.60 7.38 -8.39
C LYS A 390 -35.37 8.37 -9.24
N ALA A 391 -36.66 8.12 -9.47
CA ALA A 391 -37.53 9.01 -10.24
C ALA A 391 -37.58 10.42 -9.64
N ARG A 392 -37.54 10.53 -8.31
CA ARG A 392 -37.42 11.83 -7.62
C ARG A 392 -36.05 12.48 -7.80
N SER A 393 -34.97 11.70 -7.62
CA SER A 393 -33.58 12.17 -7.78
C SER A 393 -33.20 12.58 -9.20
N GLU A 394 -33.94 12.11 -10.21
CA GLU A 394 -33.82 12.53 -11.61
C GLU A 394 -34.37 13.95 -11.85
N LYS A 395 -35.44 14.33 -11.13
CA LYS A 395 -36.02 15.68 -11.21
C LYS A 395 -35.12 16.72 -10.52
N ARG A 396 -34.74 16.43 -9.27
CA ARG A 396 -33.82 17.27 -8.48
C ARG A 396 -33.05 16.38 -7.50
N LYS A 397 -31.75 16.63 -7.36
CA LYS A 397 -30.89 15.83 -6.47
C LYS A 397 -31.25 16.12 -5.02
N LEU A 398 -31.53 15.09 -4.23
CA LEU A 398 -31.87 15.21 -2.80
C LEU A 398 -30.64 15.59 -1.96
N CYS A 399 -30.84 16.43 -0.95
CA CYS A 399 -29.78 16.82 -0.02
C CYS A 399 -29.57 15.76 1.05
N ASN A 400 -28.46 15.00 0.98
CA ASN A 400 -28.16 13.98 1.98
C ASN A 400 -27.97 14.57 3.39
N LYS A 401 -27.41 15.79 3.51
CA LYS A 401 -27.22 16.45 4.81
C LYS A 401 -28.57 16.76 5.49
N LYS A 402 -29.53 17.32 4.76
CA LYS A 402 -30.88 17.60 5.28
C LYS A 402 -31.64 16.32 5.60
N HIS A 403 -31.72 15.39 4.64
CA HIS A 403 -32.60 14.22 4.75
C HIS A 403 -32.05 13.09 5.63
N ILE A 404 -30.73 12.91 5.72
CA ILE A 404 -30.10 11.87 6.56
C ILE A 404 -29.49 12.49 7.82
N GLY A 405 -28.79 13.62 7.69
CA GLY A 405 -28.17 14.31 8.81
C GLY A 405 -29.13 15.20 9.61
N GLY A 406 -30.36 15.42 9.13
CA GLY A 406 -31.39 16.25 9.77
C GLY A 406 -31.19 17.76 9.59
N TYR A 407 -30.03 18.20 9.10
CA TYR A 407 -29.66 19.61 9.04
C TYR A 407 -28.81 19.92 7.80
N CYS A 408 -29.05 21.07 7.16
CA CYS A 408 -28.22 21.59 6.08
C CYS A 408 -27.76 23.00 6.43
N PRO A 409 -26.44 23.29 6.44
CA PRO A 409 -25.94 24.63 6.78
C PRO A 409 -26.38 25.71 5.79
N ASN A 410 -26.64 25.32 4.53
CA ASN A 410 -27.01 26.24 3.46
C ASN A 410 -28.49 26.11 3.13
N GLU A 411 -29.37 25.98 4.12
CA GLU A 411 -30.80 25.66 3.91
C GLU A 411 -31.49 26.58 2.89
N ASP A 412 -31.17 27.87 2.95
CA ASP A 412 -31.78 28.91 2.10
C ASP A 412 -31.22 28.97 0.67
N ASP A 413 -29.99 28.48 0.43
CA ASP A 413 -29.30 28.53 -0.88
C ASP A 413 -28.80 27.15 -1.34
N CYS A 414 -29.45 26.08 -0.89
CA CYS A 414 -29.06 24.74 -1.25
C CYS A 414 -29.52 24.38 -2.66
N ALA A 415 -28.57 24.05 -3.54
CA ALA A 415 -28.86 23.53 -4.89
C ALA A 415 -29.63 22.19 -4.88
N TYR A 416 -29.64 21.48 -3.74
CA TYR A 416 -30.29 20.18 -3.57
C TYR A 416 -31.72 20.30 -3.03
N ASP A 417 -32.55 19.28 -3.26
CA ASP A 417 -33.94 19.21 -2.83
C ASP A 417 -34.04 18.99 -1.31
N HIS A 418 -34.76 19.89 -0.63
CA HIS A 418 -35.10 19.86 0.80
C HIS A 418 -36.58 19.54 1.06
N ASP A 419 -37.39 19.35 0.00
CA ASP A 419 -38.81 19.04 0.14
C ASP A 419 -39.00 17.73 0.91
N PRO A 420 -40.01 17.62 1.79
CA PRO A 420 -40.24 16.44 2.62
C PRO A 420 -40.14 15.13 1.84
N LEU A 421 -39.33 14.21 2.35
CA LEU A 421 -39.17 12.88 1.80
C LEU A 421 -39.99 11.90 2.65
N PRO A 422 -40.86 11.08 2.03
CA PRO A 422 -41.57 10.01 2.74
C PRO A 422 -40.62 9.06 3.49
N ASP A 423 -41.02 8.64 4.70
CA ASP A 423 -40.19 7.83 5.60
C ASP A 423 -39.79 6.47 5.01
N ASP A 424 -40.62 5.91 4.13
CA ASP A 424 -40.36 4.67 3.41
C ASP A 424 -39.22 4.79 2.37
N LEU A 425 -38.90 6.00 1.93
CA LEU A 425 -37.80 6.28 1.00
C LEU A 425 -36.48 6.61 1.71
N LEU A 426 -36.50 6.94 3.01
CA LEU A 426 -35.30 7.26 3.78
C LEU A 426 -34.26 6.14 3.79
N PRO A 427 -34.60 4.85 4.02
CA PRO A 427 -33.61 3.77 3.96
C PRO A 427 -32.96 3.63 2.58
N ALA A 428 -33.69 3.93 1.51
CA ALA A 428 -33.15 3.92 0.15
C ALA A 428 -32.17 5.08 -0.09
N LEU A 429 -32.45 6.26 0.47
CA LEU A 429 -31.54 7.40 0.40
C LEU A 429 -30.30 7.17 1.27
N GLU A 430 -30.48 6.63 2.48
CA GLU A 430 -29.39 6.26 3.39
C GLU A 430 -28.47 5.23 2.74
N LEU A 431 -29.03 4.19 2.12
CA LEU A 431 -28.25 3.18 1.38
C LEU A 431 -27.46 3.80 0.22
N LEU A 432 -28.05 4.73 -0.53
CA LEU A 432 -27.39 5.40 -1.65
C LEU A 432 -26.26 6.30 -1.15
N SER A 433 -26.52 7.10 -0.11
CA SER A 433 -25.53 7.99 0.50
C SER A 433 -24.36 7.21 1.09
N ARG A 434 -24.65 6.13 1.83
CA ARG A 434 -23.64 5.23 2.38
C ARG A 434 -23.01 4.30 1.34
N SER A 435 -23.41 4.36 0.07
CA SER A 435 -22.67 3.69 -1.02
C SER A 435 -21.45 4.49 -1.51
N ILE A 436 -21.30 5.73 -1.04
CA ILE A 436 -20.19 6.62 -1.34
C ILE A 436 -19.22 6.57 -0.15
N PRO A 437 -17.93 6.24 -0.38
CA PRO A 437 -16.98 6.09 0.72
C PRO A 437 -16.68 7.44 1.37
N CYS A 438 -16.70 7.45 2.71
CA CYS A 438 -16.29 8.59 3.52
C CYS A 438 -14.81 8.92 3.25
N PRO A 439 -14.44 10.20 3.04
CA PRO A 439 -13.04 10.61 2.90
C PRO A 439 -12.16 10.24 4.09
N ARG A 440 -12.73 10.25 5.31
CA ARG A 440 -12.06 9.85 6.56
C ARG A 440 -12.07 8.32 6.80
N ARG A 441 -12.77 7.55 5.95
CA ARG A 441 -12.86 6.07 5.99
C ARG A 441 -13.16 5.56 7.41
N GLY A 442 -12.57 4.44 7.83
CA GLY A 442 -12.74 3.87 9.17
C GLY A 442 -12.31 4.80 10.32
N SER A 443 -11.48 5.82 10.06
CA SER A 443 -11.05 6.80 11.06
C SER A 443 -12.07 7.93 11.30
N CYS A 444 -13.22 7.91 10.62
CA CYS A 444 -14.27 8.91 10.84
C CYS A 444 -14.90 8.75 12.23
N ARG A 445 -15.08 9.87 12.95
CA ARG A 445 -15.78 9.93 14.24
C ARG A 445 -16.95 10.91 14.26
N LYS A 446 -17.27 11.53 13.12
CA LYS A 446 -18.42 12.44 12.97
C LYS A 446 -19.74 11.68 13.13
N ARG A 447 -20.53 11.93 14.17
CA ARG A 447 -21.77 11.16 14.42
C ARG A 447 -22.76 11.23 13.26
N ASP A 448 -22.93 12.42 12.72
CA ASP A 448 -23.78 12.84 11.61
C ASP A 448 -23.25 12.51 10.20
N CYS A 449 -22.15 11.74 10.08
CA CYS A 449 -21.57 11.44 8.77
C CYS A 449 -22.55 10.65 7.89
N VAL A 450 -22.94 11.27 6.77
CA VAL A 450 -23.87 10.68 5.79
C VAL A 450 -23.20 9.71 4.80
N PHE A 451 -21.88 9.65 4.78
CA PHE A 451 -21.11 8.77 3.89
C PHE A 451 -20.87 7.39 4.52
N GLY A 452 -20.57 6.40 3.68
CA GLY A 452 -20.31 5.04 4.13
C GLY A 452 -18.88 4.82 4.62
N HIS A 453 -18.73 4.13 5.74
CA HIS A 453 -17.46 3.73 6.34
C HIS A 453 -17.17 2.24 6.09
N VAL A 454 -18.19 1.42 5.80
CA VAL A 454 -18.07 -0.01 5.47
C VAL A 454 -18.97 -0.39 4.29
N CYS A 455 -18.47 -1.28 3.41
CA CYS A 455 -19.27 -1.78 2.30
C CYS A 455 -20.28 -2.85 2.74
N GLN A 456 -21.56 -2.51 2.79
CA GLN A 456 -22.66 -3.45 3.15
C GLN A 456 -23.24 -4.26 1.96
N LYS A 457 -22.69 -4.16 0.74
CA LYS A 457 -23.23 -4.88 -0.43
C LYS A 457 -22.91 -6.38 -0.38
N MET A 458 -23.90 -7.24 -0.21
CA MET A 458 -23.68 -8.70 -0.17
C MET A 458 -23.01 -9.27 -1.43
N SER A 459 -23.37 -8.80 -2.62
CA SER A 459 -22.77 -9.21 -3.89
C SER A 459 -21.58 -8.33 -4.32
N CYS A 460 -20.81 -7.77 -3.38
CA CYS A 460 -19.68 -6.87 -3.69
C CYS A 460 -18.60 -7.57 -4.53
N ARG A 461 -18.19 -6.95 -5.65
CA ARG A 461 -17.12 -7.44 -6.54
C ARG A 461 -15.75 -7.57 -5.89
N HIS A 462 -15.46 -6.79 -4.84
CA HIS A 462 -14.22 -6.96 -4.07
C HIS A 462 -14.26 -8.18 -3.14
N ARG A 463 -15.45 -8.75 -2.86
CA ARG A 463 -15.68 -9.97 -2.06
C ARG A 463 -16.14 -11.15 -2.92
N GLY A 464 -15.81 -11.16 -4.22
CA GLY A 464 -16.17 -12.24 -5.14
C GLY A 464 -17.60 -12.23 -5.69
N GLY A 465 -18.40 -11.18 -5.41
CA GLY A 465 -19.72 -11.00 -5.98
C GLY A 465 -19.73 -10.31 -7.36
N SER A 466 -20.90 -10.13 -7.96
CA SER A 466 -21.06 -9.53 -9.29
C SER A 466 -21.29 -8.01 -9.30
N ALA A 467 -21.67 -7.41 -8.17
CA ALA A 467 -22.06 -6.00 -8.11
C ALA A 467 -20.85 -5.05 -7.99
N PRO A 468 -20.80 -3.98 -8.79
CA PRO A 468 -19.73 -2.98 -8.71
C PRO A 468 -19.75 -2.25 -7.36
N CYS A 469 -18.55 -1.96 -6.86
CA CYS A 469 -18.34 -1.31 -5.57
C CYS A 469 -17.49 -0.05 -5.74
N LYS A 470 -17.90 1.04 -5.08
CA LYS A 470 -17.18 2.32 -5.06
C LYS A 470 -16.20 2.42 -3.87
N PHE A 471 -16.30 1.50 -2.92
CA PHE A 471 -15.43 1.49 -1.76
C PHE A 471 -14.03 1.00 -2.17
N PRO A 472 -12.96 1.59 -1.61
CA PRO A 472 -11.63 1.01 -1.67
C PRO A 472 -11.64 -0.42 -1.17
N TYR A 473 -10.68 -1.19 -1.68
CA TYR A 473 -10.55 -2.60 -1.38
C TYR A 473 -10.56 -2.89 0.15
N SER A 474 -9.82 -2.10 0.94
CA SER A 474 -9.73 -2.28 2.40
C SER A 474 -11.08 -2.18 3.11
N MET A 475 -11.93 -1.20 2.75
CA MET A 475 -13.26 -0.99 3.35
C MET A 475 -14.27 -2.09 3.02
N CYS A 476 -13.93 -2.98 2.08
CA CYS A 476 -14.73 -4.14 1.72
C CYS A 476 -14.35 -5.41 2.50
N HIS A 477 -13.20 -5.40 3.19
CA HIS A 477 -12.66 -6.53 3.94
C HIS A 477 -12.45 -6.22 5.42
N GLU A 478 -13.09 -5.14 5.88
CA GLU A 478 -13.20 -4.83 7.31
C GLU A 478 -14.02 -5.90 8.02
N GLU A 479 -13.66 -6.15 9.28
CA GLU A 479 -14.45 -7.00 10.16
C GLU A 479 -15.76 -6.27 10.52
N PHE A 480 -16.89 -6.95 10.33
CA PHE A 480 -18.22 -6.37 10.52
C PHE A 480 -18.79 -6.56 11.92
N THR A 481 -18.09 -7.29 12.80
CA THR A 481 -18.50 -7.45 14.19
C THR A 481 -18.07 -6.24 15.01
N PRO A 482 -19.00 -5.59 15.72
CA PRO A 482 -18.66 -4.52 16.65
C PRO A 482 -17.81 -5.10 17.80
N TYR A 483 -16.70 -4.42 18.10
CA TYR A 483 -15.80 -4.75 19.20
C TYR A 483 -16.03 -3.81 20.40
N ASP A 484 -16.23 -2.53 20.13
CA ASP A 484 -16.41 -1.49 21.16
C ASP A 484 -17.23 -0.31 20.63
N TYR A 485 -17.68 0.57 21.52
CA TYR A 485 -18.45 1.77 21.23
C TYR A 485 -17.73 3.00 21.78
N VAL A 486 -17.30 3.89 20.88
CA VAL A 486 -16.56 5.10 21.27
C VAL A 486 -17.41 6.35 21.13
N PRO A 487 -17.19 7.39 21.95
CA PRO A 487 -17.87 8.66 21.80
C PRO A 487 -17.62 9.24 20.40
N GLY A 488 -18.70 9.68 19.75
CA GLY A 488 -18.61 10.31 18.45
C GLY A 488 -18.52 11.82 18.55
N ALA A 489 -17.70 12.43 17.70
CA ALA A 489 -17.59 13.87 17.59
C ALA A 489 -18.94 14.46 17.16
N THR A 490 -19.42 15.44 17.94
CA THR A 490 -20.68 16.14 17.69
C THR A 490 -20.36 17.48 17.07
N LEU A 491 -21.15 17.91 16.08
CA LEU A 491 -20.98 19.22 15.46
C LEU A 491 -21.21 20.28 16.54
N SER A 492 -20.20 21.10 16.81
CA SER A 492 -20.26 22.14 17.84
C SER A 492 -20.78 23.45 17.27
N PHE A 493 -20.15 23.96 16.21
CA PHE A 493 -20.62 25.13 15.48
C PHE A 493 -20.10 25.14 14.04
N ILE A 494 -20.76 25.94 13.20
CA ILE A 494 -20.38 26.18 11.80
C ILE A 494 -19.98 27.64 11.70
N ASP A 495 -18.79 27.91 11.14
CA ASP A 495 -18.36 29.29 10.93
C ASP A 495 -19.06 29.95 9.73
N ASP A 496 -18.90 31.27 9.61
CA ASP A 496 -19.49 32.08 8.53
C ASP A 496 -19.02 31.65 7.11
N THR A 497 -18.03 30.77 7.00
CA THR A 497 -17.55 30.20 5.74
C THR A 497 -18.18 28.85 5.40
N GLY A 498 -19.07 28.33 6.27
CA GLY A 498 -19.71 27.02 6.13
C GLY A 498 -18.81 25.87 6.59
N GLN A 499 -17.73 26.15 7.34
CA GLN A 499 -16.83 25.13 7.86
C GLN A 499 -17.36 24.59 9.19
N GLU A 500 -17.56 23.26 9.23
CA GLU A 500 -18.09 22.53 10.38
C GLU A 500 -16.98 22.18 11.40
N TYR A 501 -17.09 22.67 12.63
CA TYR A 501 -16.22 22.31 13.76
C TYR A 501 -16.93 21.29 14.65
N TYR A 502 -16.16 20.32 15.14
CA TYR A 502 -16.68 19.23 15.96
C TYR A 502 -15.91 19.19 17.28
N GLU A 503 -16.64 19.07 18.39
CA GLU A 503 -16.04 18.83 19.70
C GLU A 503 -15.86 17.32 19.91
N ASP A 504 -14.65 16.94 20.32
CA ASP A 504 -14.40 15.60 20.85
C ASP A 504 -15.08 15.52 22.22
N SER A 505 -16.06 14.63 22.36
CA SER A 505 -16.85 14.47 23.58
C SER A 505 -16.04 13.73 24.68
N VAL A 506 -14.93 14.33 25.12
CA VAL A 506 -14.09 13.75 26.19
C VAL A 506 -14.38 14.35 27.57
N ASP A 507 -15.11 15.46 27.69
CA ASP A 507 -15.24 16.18 28.97
C ASP A 507 -16.68 16.27 29.53
N ALA A 508 -17.58 15.36 29.19
CA ALA A 508 -18.95 15.35 29.75
C ALA A 508 -19.20 14.30 30.84
N ALA A 509 -18.17 13.59 31.32
CA ALA A 509 -18.30 12.53 32.33
C ALA A 509 -17.61 12.82 33.67
N GLU A 510 -16.96 13.98 33.85
CA GLU A 510 -16.29 14.35 35.10
C GLU A 510 -16.80 15.69 35.69
N GLU A 511 -18.11 15.94 35.66
CA GLU A 511 -18.75 16.92 36.54
C GLU A 511 -20.12 16.40 37.01
N MET A 512 -20.11 15.31 37.78
CA MET A 512 -21.08 15.12 38.86
C MET A 512 -20.26 14.97 40.13
N GLY A 513 -19.87 16.12 40.68
CA GLY A 513 -19.22 16.21 41.97
C GLY A 513 -20.12 15.62 43.06
N ASP A 514 -19.48 14.84 43.92
CA ASP A 514 -20.00 14.34 45.18
C ASP A 514 -20.71 15.45 45.98
N GLU A 515 -22.04 15.35 46.10
CA GLU A 515 -22.75 15.94 47.23
C GLU A 515 -22.61 14.98 48.42
N ASP A 516 -21.49 15.11 49.14
CA ASP A 516 -21.32 14.43 50.43
C ASP A 516 -22.10 15.14 51.54
N GLN A 517 -22.71 14.30 52.37
CA GLN A 517 -23.65 14.62 53.42
C GLN A 517 -22.93 15.22 54.62
N GLY A 518 -23.00 16.53 54.77
CA GLY A 518 -22.65 17.23 56.01
C GLY A 518 -23.76 17.14 57.06
N ALA A 519 -23.89 15.99 57.73
CA ALA A 519 -24.57 15.90 59.02
C ALA A 519 -23.58 16.30 60.13
N GLY A 520 -23.80 17.46 60.75
CA GLY A 520 -23.03 17.88 61.91
C GLY A 520 -23.39 17.07 63.15
N VAL A 521 -22.40 16.72 63.96
CA VAL A 521 -22.59 16.51 65.40
C VAL A 521 -21.38 17.07 66.17
N TYR A 522 -21.76 17.78 67.23
CA TYR A 522 -20.97 18.41 68.26
C TYR A 522 -19.98 17.48 68.98
N THR A 523 -18.93 18.12 69.47
CA THR A 523 -18.09 17.80 70.63
C THR A 523 -18.78 17.04 71.77
N CYS A 524 -18.15 15.97 72.26
CA CYS A 524 -17.58 15.86 73.61
C CYS A 524 -16.72 14.61 73.74
#